data_AF-A0A7C4W0J9-F1
#
_entry.id   AF-A0A7C4W0J9-F1
#
_cell.length_a   1.000
_cell.length_b   1.000
_cell.length_c   1.000
_cell.angle_alpha   90.00
_cell.angle_beta   90.00
_cell.angle_gamma   90.00
#
_symmetry.space_group_name_H-M   'P 1'
#
loop_
_entity.id
_entity.type
_entity.pdbx_description
1 polymer ?
#
loop_
_entity_poly.entity_id
_entity_poly.type
_entity_poly.pdbx_seq_one_letter_code
_entity_poly.pdbx_strand_id
1 'polypeptide(L)'
;MVKDTHVERLLDVGCGDGSISIILKNATKAKELFGIELSPEGTRKALQRGVNVTVFDLEELKEKKLPYPDSYFDLIFCGDIIEHIFEPSFLLREISRVLKESGSCIITMPNFSQLV
;
A
#
# COMPACT_ATOMS: atom_id res chain seq x y z
N MET A 1 -1.42 4.89 -17.54
CA MET A 1 -1.07 3.68 -18.32
C MET A 1 0.02 2.97 -17.54
N VAL A 2 -0.29 1.86 -16.86
CA VAL A 2 0.74 1.06 -16.17
C VAL A 2 1.62 0.49 -17.27
N LYS A 3 2.90 0.85 -17.30
CA LYS A 3 3.85 0.36 -18.30
C LYS A 3 4.00 -1.17 -18.13
N ASP A 4 4.54 -1.86 -19.14
CA ASP A 4 5.05 -3.24 -19.00
C ASP A 4 6.23 -3.25 -18.01
N THR A 5 5.93 -3.04 -16.73
CA THR A 5 6.89 -3.01 -15.63
C THR A 5 6.90 -4.37 -14.99
N HIS A 6 8.06 -5.02 -15.05
CA HIS A 6 8.36 -6.17 -14.22
C HIS A 6 8.34 -5.72 -12.75
N VAL A 7 7.22 -5.91 -12.05
CA VAL A 7 7.09 -5.52 -10.64
C VAL A 7 7.95 -6.45 -9.79
N GLU A 8 9.00 -5.93 -9.17
CA GLU A 8 9.81 -6.71 -8.23
C GLU A 8 9.17 -6.68 -6.84
N ARG A 9 8.85 -5.48 -6.33
CA ARG A 9 8.23 -5.28 -5.02
C ARG A 9 6.92 -4.52 -5.11
N LEU A 10 5.87 -5.14 -4.60
CA LEU A 10 4.54 -4.54 -4.45
C LEU A 10 4.29 -4.21 -2.98
N LEU A 11 3.86 -2.99 -2.69
CA LEU A 11 3.32 -2.59 -1.39
C LEU A 11 1.81 -2.37 -1.48
N ASP A 12 1.06 -2.96 -0.56
CA ASP A 12 -0.36 -2.69 -0.33
C ASP A 12 -0.52 -1.92 0.99
N VAL A 13 -0.88 -0.64 0.90
CA VAL A 13 -1.09 0.24 2.06
C VAL A 13 -2.50 0.03 2.59
N GLY A 14 -2.63 -0.39 3.85
CA GLY A 14 -3.91 -0.81 4.42
C GLY A 14 -4.40 -2.15 3.86
N CYS A 15 -3.51 -3.15 3.86
CA CYS A 15 -3.74 -4.40 3.14
C CYS A 15 -4.87 -5.27 3.71
N GLY A 16 -5.41 -4.93 4.88
CA GLY A 16 -6.54 -5.63 5.49
C GLY A 16 -6.21 -7.09 5.70
N ASP A 17 -7.05 -7.98 5.15
CA ASP A 17 -6.84 -9.41 5.26
C ASP A 17 -5.91 -9.99 4.17
N GLY A 18 -5.41 -9.16 3.25
CA GLY A 18 -4.49 -9.51 2.18
C GLY A 18 -5.14 -10.03 0.90
N SER A 19 -6.48 -10.11 0.81
CA SER A 19 -7.16 -10.69 -0.36
C SER A 19 -6.87 -9.92 -1.66
N ILE A 20 -6.92 -8.59 -1.61
CA ILE A 20 -6.56 -7.73 -2.76
C ILE A 20 -5.07 -7.82 -3.07
N SER A 21 -4.22 -7.84 -2.03
CA SER A 21 -2.76 -7.94 -2.17
C SER A 21 -2.36 -9.17 -3.00
N ILE A 22 -3.02 -10.32 -2.82
CA ILE A 22 -2.78 -11.55 -3.60
C ILE A 22 -3.25 -11.42 -5.05
N ILE A 23 -4.41 -10.80 -5.28
CA ILE A 23 -4.92 -10.54 -6.63
C ILE A 23 -3.93 -9.66 -7.39
N LEU A 24 -3.47 -8.57 -6.76
CA LEU A 24 -2.49 -7.66 -7.33
C LEU A 24 -1.18 -8.36 -7.62
N LYS A 25 -0.63 -9.12 -6.65
CA LYS A 25 0.61 -9.89 -6.85
C LYS A 25 0.51 -10.81 -8.07
N ASN A 26 -0.60 -11.51 -8.23
CA ASN A 26 -0.81 -12.42 -9.37
C ASN A 26 -0.97 -11.67 -10.70
N ALA A 27 -1.73 -10.57 -10.71
CA ALA A 27 -1.95 -9.76 -11.90
C ALA A 27 -0.66 -9.10 -12.41
N THR A 28 0.19 -8.64 -11.48
CA THR A 28 1.44 -7.94 -11.81
C THR A 28 2.65 -8.87 -11.87
N LYS A 29 2.47 -10.14 -11.48
CA LYS A 29 3.56 -11.12 -11.29
C LYS A 29 4.65 -10.61 -10.35
N ALA A 30 4.25 -9.88 -9.30
CA ALA A 30 5.19 -9.32 -8.34
C ALA A 30 5.99 -10.43 -7.62
N LYS A 31 7.31 -10.30 -7.56
CA LYS A 31 8.18 -11.27 -6.87
C LYS A 31 7.96 -11.23 -5.36
N GLU A 32 7.91 -10.03 -4.81
CA GLU A 32 7.73 -9.77 -3.39
C GLU A 32 6.45 -8.98 -3.13
N LEU A 33 5.74 -9.34 -2.06
CA LEU A 33 4.47 -8.73 -1.66
C LEU A 33 4.56 -8.26 -0.21
N PHE A 34 4.40 -6.95 -0.01
CA PHE A 34 4.43 -6.27 1.27
C PHE A 34 3.06 -5.67 1.56
N GLY A 35 2.73 -5.55 2.84
CA GLY A 35 1.51 -4.89 3.28
C GLY A 35 1.74 -4.05 4.53
N ILE A 36 1.03 -2.93 4.66
CA ILE A 36 0.90 -2.19 5.92
C ILE A 36 -0.50 -2.40 6.44
N GLU A 37 -0.65 -2.77 7.72
CA GLU A 37 -1.95 -2.94 8.35
C GLU A 37 -1.85 -2.66 9.85
N LEU A 38 -2.84 -1.98 10.42
CA LEU A 38 -2.87 -1.67 11.86
C LEU A 38 -3.62 -2.75 12.64
N SER A 39 -4.70 -3.29 12.06
CA SER A 39 -5.57 -4.28 12.69
C SER A 39 -4.82 -5.59 12.98
N PRO A 40 -4.85 -6.08 14.24
CA PRO A 40 -4.29 -7.38 14.58
C PRO A 40 -4.93 -8.53 13.79
N GLU A 41 -6.25 -8.46 13.54
CA GLU A 41 -6.97 -9.49 12.80
C GLU A 41 -6.59 -9.48 11.31
N GLY A 42 -6.56 -8.29 10.69
CA GLY A 42 -6.14 -8.11 9.31
C GLY A 42 -4.73 -8.63 9.09
N THR A 43 -3.78 -8.14 9.91
CA THR A 43 -2.38 -8.58 9.92
C THR A 43 -2.26 -10.10 9.99
N ARG A 44 -2.94 -10.76 10.94
CA ARG A 44 -2.90 -12.21 11.09
C ARG A 44 -3.36 -12.93 9.82
N LYS A 45 -4.46 -12.49 9.23
CA LYS A 45 -5.03 -13.09 8.00
C LYS A 45 -4.13 -12.85 6.79
N ALA A 46 -3.58 -11.64 6.64
CA ALA A 46 -2.69 -11.29 5.54
C ALA A 46 -1.37 -12.08 5.61
N LEU A 47 -0.78 -12.25 6.79
CA LEU A 47 0.38 -13.12 7.02
C LEU A 47 0.09 -14.58 6.60
N GLN A 48 -1.08 -15.11 6.97
CA GLN A 48 -1.50 -16.46 6.56
C GLN A 48 -1.64 -16.63 5.04
N ARG A 49 -1.89 -15.54 4.31
CA ARG A 49 -1.95 -15.52 2.85
C ARG A 49 -0.59 -15.31 2.19
N GLY A 50 0.48 -15.10 2.96
CA GLY A 50 1.84 -14.89 2.45
C GLY A 50 2.17 -13.44 2.10
N VAL A 51 1.45 -12.47 2.69
CA VAL A 51 1.82 -11.04 2.65
C VAL A 51 2.90 -10.79 3.70
N ASN A 52 3.97 -10.08 3.35
CA ASN A 52 4.94 -9.59 4.33
C ASN A 52 4.40 -8.33 5.01
N VAL A 53 3.71 -8.51 6.15
CA VAL A 53 2.97 -7.42 6.81
C VAL A 53 3.86 -6.65 7.79
N THR A 54 3.85 -5.33 7.67
CA THR A 54 4.36 -4.39 8.66
C THR A 54 3.18 -3.82 9.44
N VAL A 55 3.17 -4.06 10.76
CA VAL A 55 2.16 -3.46 11.64
C VAL A 55 2.52 -2.01 11.88
N PHE A 56 1.71 -1.08 11.38
CA PHE A 56 1.99 0.35 11.45
C PHE A 56 0.68 1.15 11.45
N ASP A 57 0.56 2.11 12.35
CA ASP A 57 -0.52 3.09 12.33
C ASP A 57 -0.14 4.24 11.41
N LEU A 58 -0.87 4.41 10.31
CA LEU A 58 -0.58 5.43 9.29
C LEU A 58 -0.72 6.86 9.85
N GLU A 59 -1.44 7.06 10.95
CA GLU A 59 -1.51 8.36 11.64
C GLU A 59 -0.18 8.73 12.31
N GLU A 60 0.73 7.78 12.53
CA GLU A 60 2.06 8.05 13.07
C GLU A 60 3.01 8.71 12.03
N LEU A 61 2.62 8.79 10.75
CA LEU A 61 3.46 9.34 9.68
C LEU A 61 3.79 10.84 9.82
N LYS A 62 3.12 11.54 10.74
CA LYS A 62 3.49 12.91 11.14
C LYS A 62 4.84 12.98 11.88
N GLU A 63 5.22 11.90 12.56
CA GLU A 63 6.38 11.85 13.46
C GLU A 63 7.35 10.72 13.10
N LYS A 64 6.87 9.68 12.42
CA LYS A 64 7.63 8.50 12.02
C LYS A 64 7.59 8.33 10.50
N LYS A 65 8.46 7.44 10.00
CA LYS A 65 8.50 7.03 8.59
C LYS A 65 8.13 5.57 8.48
N LEU A 66 7.65 5.17 7.30
CA LEU A 66 7.55 3.75 6.99
C LEU A 66 8.94 3.10 7.05
N PRO A 67 9.06 1.87 7.57
CA PRO A 67 10.35 1.19 7.77
C PRO A 67 10.91 0.61 6.46
N TYR A 68 10.86 1.40 5.38
CA TYR A 68 11.37 1.06 4.07
C TYR A 68 12.35 2.14 3.58
N PRO A 69 13.40 1.76 2.85
CA PRO A 69 14.28 2.72 2.18
C PRO A 69 13.54 3.61 1.18
N ASP A 70 14.18 4.71 0.81
CA ASP A 70 13.74 5.52 -0.32
C ASP A 70 13.80 4.69 -1.62
N SER A 71 12.87 4.91 -2.55
CA SER A 71 12.84 4.22 -3.86
C SER A 71 12.90 2.68 -3.77
N TYR A 72 12.12 2.08 -2.87
CA TYR A 72 12.15 0.65 -2.60
C TYR A 72 11.12 -0.16 -3.43
N PHE A 73 9.93 0.39 -3.66
CA PHE A 73 8.80 -0.30 -4.32
C PHE A 73 8.64 0.10 -5.79
N ASP A 74 8.28 -0.88 -6.62
CA ASP A 74 7.95 -0.67 -8.03
C ASP A 74 6.47 -0.32 -8.21
N LEU A 75 5.62 -0.89 -7.36
CA LEU A 75 4.18 -0.63 -7.35
C LEU A 75 3.69 -0.45 -5.92
N ILE A 76 2.94 0.62 -5.69
CA ILE A 76 2.22 0.86 -4.44
C ILE A 76 0.73 0.94 -4.75
N PHE A 77 -0.07 0.13 -4.07
CA PHE A 77 -1.51 0.21 -4.05
C PHE A 77 -1.96 0.81 -2.70
N CYS A 78 -2.86 1.78 -2.75
CA CYS A 78 -3.49 2.41 -1.59
C CYS A 78 -4.98 2.50 -1.88
N GLY A 79 -5.71 1.43 -1.56
CA GLY A 79 -7.11 1.30 -1.92
C GLY A 79 -8.02 1.61 -0.75
N ASP A 80 -8.83 2.65 -0.88
CA ASP A 80 -9.86 3.04 0.10
C ASP A 80 -9.29 3.27 1.52
N ILE A 81 -8.09 3.87 1.57
CA ILE A 81 -7.40 4.24 2.82
C ILE A 81 -7.28 5.75 2.98
N ILE A 82 -7.01 6.47 1.89
CA ILE A 82 -6.61 7.89 1.95
C ILE A 82 -7.71 8.77 2.55
N GLU A 83 -8.97 8.40 2.39
CA GLU A 83 -10.14 9.06 2.95
C GLU A 83 -10.34 8.86 4.45
N HIS A 84 -9.69 7.85 5.02
CA HIS A 84 -9.75 7.54 6.45
C HIS A 84 -8.60 8.18 7.23
N ILE A 85 -7.57 8.70 6.55
CA ILE A 85 -6.42 9.36 7.16
C ILE A 85 -6.73 10.84 7.42
N PHE A 86 -6.43 11.31 8.62
CA PHE A 86 -6.68 12.70 9.02
C PHE A 86 -5.80 13.70 8.24
N GLU A 87 -4.51 13.39 8.08
CA GLU A 87 -3.56 14.21 7.31
C GLU A 87 -2.93 13.43 6.14
N PRO A 88 -3.67 13.22 5.03
CA PRO A 88 -3.22 12.38 3.91
C PRO A 88 -1.94 12.88 3.24
N SER A 89 -1.55 14.14 3.47
CA SER A 89 -0.28 14.69 2.96
C SER A 89 0.95 13.94 3.48
N PHE A 90 0.94 13.44 4.72
CA PHE A 90 2.04 12.63 5.25
C PHE A 90 2.12 11.27 4.57
N LEU A 91 0.97 10.63 4.36
CA LEU A 91 0.90 9.37 3.62
C LEU A 91 1.40 9.53 2.19
N LEU A 92 0.93 10.54 1.47
CA LEU A 92 1.37 10.80 0.09
C LEU A 92 2.87 11.10 -0.02
N ARG A 93 3.44 11.84 0.95
CA ARG A 93 4.89 12.07 1.02
C ARG A 93 5.66 10.77 1.21
N GLU A 94 5.22 9.90 2.11
CA GLU A 94 5.89 8.63 2.36
C GLU A 94 5.72 7.65 1.20
N ILE A 95 4.53 7.56 0.59
CA ILE A 95 4.32 6.82 -0.66
C ILE A 95 5.30 7.31 -1.72
N SER A 96 5.40 8.62 -1.94
CA SER A 96 6.34 9.19 -2.91
C SER A 96 7.80 8.89 -2.56
N ARG A 97 8.17 8.87 -1.29
CA ARG A 97 9.54 8.59 -0.83
C ARG A 97 9.93 7.14 -1.11
N VAL A 98 9.06 6.19 -0.78
CA VAL A 98 9.35 4.74 -0.90
C VAL A 98 9.08 4.20 -2.30
N LEU A 99 8.37 4.93 -3.16
CA LEU A 99 8.18 4.58 -4.57
C LEU A 99 9.44 4.88 -5.38
N LYS A 100 9.85 3.95 -6.24
CA LYS A 100 10.90 4.20 -7.25
C LYS A 100 10.44 5.28 -8.24
N GLU A 101 11.37 6.07 -8.77
CA GLU A 101 11.07 7.08 -9.79
C GLU A 101 10.38 6.51 -11.05
N SER A 102 10.72 5.27 -11.43
CA SER A 102 10.09 4.54 -12.54
C SER A 102 8.85 3.74 -12.13
N GLY A 103 8.52 3.74 -10.84
CA GLY A 103 7.41 3.00 -10.27
C GLY A 103 6.06 3.64 -10.56
N SER A 104 5.00 2.99 -10.12
CA SER A 104 3.63 3.50 -10.21
C SER A 104 2.92 3.40 -8.87
N CYS A 105 2.07 4.37 -8.59
CA CYS A 105 1.14 4.32 -7.47
C CYS A 105 -0.29 4.31 -7.99
N ILE A 106 -1.12 3.42 -7.42
CA ILE A 106 -2.55 3.34 -7.68
C ILE A 106 -3.25 3.70 -6.38
N ILE A 107 -4.08 4.74 -6.41
CA ILE A 107 -4.89 5.19 -5.28
C ILE A 107 -6.35 5.10 -5.69
N THR A 108 -7.17 4.45 -4.86
CA THR A 108 -8.63 4.46 -5.01
C THR A 108 -9.25 5.13 -3.80
N MET A 109 -10.36 5.82 -4.04
CA MET A 109 -11.22 6.37 -3.00
C MET A 109 -12.65 6.41 -3.56
N PRO A 110 -13.69 6.37 -2.70
CA PRO A 110 -15.05 6.56 -3.14
C PRO A 110 -15.25 7.96 -3.72
N ASN A 111 -16.09 8.05 -4.74
CA ASN A 111 -16.48 9.35 -5.27
C ASN A 111 -17.54 9.98 -4.35
N PHE A 112 -17.11 10.83 -3.42
CA PHE A 112 -17.99 11.53 -2.48
C PHE A 112 -19.08 12.40 -3.14
N SER A 113 -18.95 12.75 -4.42
CA SER A 113 -19.97 13.52 -5.16
C SER A 113 -21.16 12.68 -5.64
N GLN A 114 -21.12 11.35 -5.50
CA GLN A 114 -22.20 10.43 -5.91
C GLN A 114 -23.07 9.93 -4.74
N LEU A 115 -22.87 10.47 -3.53
CA LEU A 115 -23.79 10.27 -2.40
C LEU A 115 -24.98 11.23 -2.57
N VAL A 116 -25.90 10.87 -3.46
CA VAL A 116 -27.26 11.44 -3.58
C VAL A 116 -28.29 10.41 -3.16
#